data_AF-A0A1G2YZ47-F1
#
_entry.id   AF-A0A1G2YZ47-F1
#
_cell.length_a   1.000
_cell.length_b   1.000
_cell.length_c   1.000
_cell.angle_alpha   90.00
_cell.angle_beta   90.00
_cell.angle_gamma   90.00
#
_symmetry.space_group_name_H-M   'P 1'
#
loop_
_entity.id
_entity.type
_entity.pdbx_description
1 polymer ?
#
loop_
_entity_poly.entity_id
_entity_poly.type
_entity_poly.pdbx_seq_one_letter_code
_entity_poly.pdbx_strand_id
1 'polypeptide(L)'
;MFLVEDGPHKSLLCSLGVPRKSILVMGAKGNVIKKLKDRPGDVGIVDEDAGSIHIQPHELANYRETEKGEGVRLLVRQGKQGQRLIVLCPIVENWLIDRAGQASVGSIPRTIISQPLRKD
;
A
#
# COMPACT_ATOMS: atom_id res chain seq x y z
N MET A 1 0.83 -0.59 16.44
CA MET A 1 1.75 0.23 15.62
C MET A 1 1.28 0.17 14.18
N PHE A 2 1.45 1.26 13.42
CA PHE A 2 1.25 1.28 11.97
C PHE A 2 2.59 1.11 11.26
N LEU A 3 2.67 0.16 10.34
CA LEU A 3 3.81 -0.05 9.46
C LEU A 3 3.40 0.46 8.07
N VAL A 4 4.12 1.44 7.54
CA VAL A 4 3.77 2.10 6.27
C VAL A 4 4.91 2.05 5.28
N GLU A 5 4.63 2.14 3.99
CA GLU A 5 5.67 2.10 2.96
C GLU A 5 6.56 3.35 3.00
N ASP A 6 5.96 4.53 3.06
CA ASP A 6 6.69 5.77 2.78
C ASP A 6 6.23 6.98 3.63
N GLY A 7 6.77 8.15 3.29
CA GLY A 7 6.43 9.44 3.90
C GLY A 7 4.98 9.87 3.67
N PRO A 8 4.46 9.85 2.42
CA PRO A 8 3.06 10.10 2.11
C PRO A 8 2.06 9.32 3.00
N HIS A 9 2.24 8.01 3.16
CA HIS A 9 1.39 7.20 4.04
C HIS A 9 1.45 7.67 5.49
N LYS A 10 2.65 8.00 5.99
CA LYS A 10 2.81 8.54 7.34
C LYS A 10 2.08 9.87 7.50
N SER A 11 2.16 10.74 6.51
CA SER A 11 1.47 12.04 6.51
C SER A 11 -0.04 11.87 6.51
N LEU A 12 -0.57 10.95 5.70
CA LEU A 12 -1.99 10.57 5.69
C LEU A 12 -2.46 10.08 7.06
N LEU A 13 -1.73 9.16 7.68
CA LEU A 13 -2.08 8.69 9.02
C LEU A 13 -2.04 9.80 10.07
N CYS A 14 -1.06 10.70 9.99
CA CYS A 14 -0.98 11.85 10.89
C CYS A 14 -2.18 12.80 10.70
N SER A 15 -2.63 13.05 9.47
CA SER A 15 -3.81 13.90 9.23
C SER A 15 -5.10 13.27 9.75
N LEU A 16 -5.16 11.94 9.79
CA LEU A 16 -6.23 11.16 10.43
C LEU A 16 -6.09 11.05 11.96
N GLY A 17 -5.15 11.75 12.58
CA GLY A 17 -4.98 11.81 14.03
C GLY A 17 -4.12 10.69 14.63
N VAL A 18 -3.47 9.86 13.82
CA VAL A 18 -2.55 8.84 14.33
C VAL A 18 -1.24 9.49 14.80
N PRO A 19 -0.79 9.26 16.05
CA PRO A 19 0.45 9.83 16.54
C PRO A 19 1.68 9.40 15.73
N ARG A 20 2.61 10.33 15.46
CA ARG A 20 3.87 10.04 14.75
C ARG A 20 4.68 8.89 15.39
N LYS A 21 4.64 8.79 16.72
CA LYS A 21 5.32 7.74 17.49
C LYS A 21 4.75 6.33 17.30
N SER A 22 3.54 6.22 16.77
CA SER A 22 2.88 4.95 16.46
C SER A 22 2.95 4.59 14.97
N ILE A 23 3.80 5.25 14.19
CA ILE A 23 3.98 5.00 12.75
C ILE A 23 5.45 4.71 12.45
N LEU A 24 5.72 3.58 11.81
CA LEU A 24 7.05 3.16 11.34
C LEU A 24 7.06 3.09 9.81
N VAL A 25 7.95 3.86 9.19
CA VAL A 25 8.14 3.87 7.73
C VAL A 25 9.14 2.78 7.33
N MET A 26 8.76 1.89 6.42
CA MET A 26 9.48 0.67 6.08
C MET A 26 10.23 0.74 4.74
N GLY A 27 9.97 1.76 3.93
CA GLY A 27 10.62 2.05 2.65
C GLY A 27 10.10 1.26 1.45
N ALA A 28 9.41 0.14 1.69
CA ALA A 28 8.82 -0.69 0.65
C ALA A 28 7.71 -1.61 1.21
N LYS A 29 6.71 -1.89 0.39
CA LYS A 29 5.66 -2.89 0.62
C LYS A 29 6.13 -4.23 1.17
N GLY A 30 7.14 -4.83 0.55
CA GLY A 30 7.68 -6.13 0.98
C GLY A 30 8.21 -6.10 2.42
N ASN A 31 8.79 -4.96 2.84
CA ASN A 31 9.26 -4.77 4.21
C ASN A 31 8.09 -4.64 5.20
N VAL A 32 7.00 -3.96 4.82
CA VAL A 32 5.76 -3.89 5.63
C VAL A 32 5.22 -5.29 5.87
N ILE A 33 4.98 -6.05 4.79
CA ILE A 33 4.37 -7.39 4.87
C ILE A 33 5.26 -8.35 5.65
N LYS A 34 6.57 -8.39 5.36
CA LYS A 34 7.53 -9.25 6.06
C LYS A 34 7.56 -8.93 7.55
N LYS A 35 7.60 -7.64 7.92
CA LYS A 35 7.69 -7.22 9.32
C LYS A 35 6.39 -7.45 10.08
N LEU A 36 5.25 -7.34 9.41
CA LEU A 36 3.93 -7.53 9.99
C LEU A 36 3.72 -8.96 10.49
N LYS A 37 4.33 -9.96 9.83
CA LYS A 37 4.25 -11.38 10.25
C LYS A 37 4.60 -11.60 11.71
N ASP A 38 5.63 -10.91 12.20
CA ASP A 38 6.19 -11.10 13.53
C ASP A 38 5.63 -10.12 14.56
N ARG A 39 4.61 -9.33 14.18
CA ARG A 39 4.07 -8.23 14.98
C ARG A 39 2.56 -8.38 15.15
N PRO A 40 2.10 -9.29 16.05
CA PRO A 40 0.69 -9.49 16.29
C PRO A 40 0.01 -8.18 16.75
N GLY A 41 -1.19 -7.93 16.24
CA GLY A 41 -1.97 -6.72 16.55
C GLY A 41 -1.54 -5.42 15.84
N ASP A 42 -0.39 -5.41 15.16
CA ASP A 42 0.02 -4.28 14.34
C ASP A 42 -0.76 -4.22 13.01
N VAL A 43 -0.72 -3.05 12.37
CA VAL A 43 -1.45 -2.75 11.13
C VAL A 43 -0.46 -2.33 10.06
N GLY A 44 -0.48 -2.98 8.90
CA GLY A 44 0.26 -2.56 7.71
C GLY A 44 -0.60 -1.64 6.84
N ILE A 45 0.01 -0.68 6.16
CA ILE A 45 -0.61 0.12 5.09
C ILE A 45 0.28 0.08 3.87
N VAL A 46 -0.32 -0.24 2.73
CA VAL A 46 0.35 -0.44 1.46
C VAL A 46 -0.50 0.08 0.31
N ASP A 47 0.13 0.47 -0.79
CA ASP A 47 -0.58 0.84 -2.02
C ASP A 47 -1.07 -0.41 -2.76
N GLU A 48 -2.09 -0.26 -3.60
CA GLU A 48 -2.43 -1.26 -4.61
C GLU A 48 -1.51 -1.07 -5.82
N ASP A 49 -0.82 -2.14 -6.25
CA ASP A 49 0.04 -2.10 -7.43
C ASP A 49 -0.49 -3.05 -8.51
N ALA A 50 -0.43 -2.64 -9.79
CA ALA A 50 -0.82 -3.47 -10.94
C ALA A 50 -0.02 -4.77 -11.03
N GLY A 51 1.18 -4.77 -10.47
CA GLY A 51 2.03 -5.94 -10.35
C GLY A 51 1.83 -6.65 -9.02
N SER A 52 0.89 -7.61 -8.97
CA SER A 52 0.94 -8.73 -8.01
C SER A 52 2.23 -9.57 -8.10
N ILE A 53 3.18 -9.18 -8.97
CA ILE A 53 4.49 -9.78 -9.21
C ILE A 53 5.52 -9.42 -8.11
N HIS A 54 5.42 -8.26 -7.46
CA HIS A 54 6.43 -7.81 -6.47
C HIS A 54 6.06 -8.11 -5.01
N ILE A 55 4.80 -8.46 -4.76
CA ILE A 55 4.42 -9.11 -3.50
C ILE A 55 4.35 -10.59 -3.81
N GLN A 56 5.20 -11.37 -3.17
CA GLN A 56 5.14 -12.81 -3.33
C GLN A 56 3.70 -13.28 -3.01
N PRO A 57 2.95 -13.85 -3.97
CA PRO A 57 1.53 -14.15 -3.81
C PRO A 57 1.23 -15.03 -2.59
N HIS A 58 2.21 -15.82 -2.14
CA HIS A 58 2.10 -16.65 -0.95
C HIS A 58 1.94 -15.85 0.35
N GLU A 59 2.44 -14.63 0.42
CA GLU A 59 2.39 -13.84 1.66
C GLU A 59 0.99 -13.28 1.88
N LEU A 60 0.37 -12.78 0.82
CA LEU A 60 -1.02 -12.31 0.83
C LEU A 60 -2.03 -13.45 0.82
N ALA A 61 -1.65 -14.67 0.41
CA ALA A 61 -2.52 -15.84 0.49
C ALA A 61 -2.98 -16.14 1.93
N ASN A 62 -2.21 -15.71 2.94
CA ASN A 62 -2.58 -15.82 4.35
C ASN A 62 -3.52 -14.71 4.82
N TYR A 63 -3.93 -13.79 3.96
CA TYR A 63 -4.83 -12.69 4.30
C TYR A 63 -6.18 -12.88 3.62
N ARG A 64 -7.25 -12.59 4.35
CA ARG A 64 -8.62 -12.57 3.84
C ARG A 64 -9.13 -11.15 3.84
N GLU A 65 -9.67 -10.69 2.73
CA GLU A 65 -10.42 -9.43 2.68
C GLU A 65 -11.67 -9.54 3.57
N THR A 66 -11.84 -8.59 4.48
CA THR A 66 -13.00 -8.51 5.38
C THR A 66 -13.86 -7.30 5.12
N GLU A 67 -13.28 -6.20 4.63
CA GLU A 67 -14.01 -4.98 4.30
C GLU A 67 -13.43 -4.33 3.04
N LYS A 68 -14.29 -3.65 2.29
CA LYS A 68 -13.94 -2.90 1.08
C LYS A 68 -14.89 -1.74 0.88
N GLY A 69 -14.36 -0.56 0.55
CA GLY A 69 -15.15 0.63 0.24
C GLY A 69 -14.26 1.85 -0.02
N GLU A 70 -14.76 2.82 -0.78
CA GLU A 70 -14.13 4.15 -0.98
C GLU A 70 -12.62 4.13 -1.31
N GLY A 71 -12.19 3.20 -2.15
CA GLY A 71 -10.77 3.09 -2.51
C GLY A 71 -9.89 2.52 -1.39
N VAL A 72 -10.45 1.74 -0.47
CA VAL A 72 -9.68 1.05 0.57
C VAL A 72 -10.16 -0.39 0.73
N ARG A 73 -9.24 -1.29 1.03
CA ARG A 73 -9.54 -2.66 1.46
C ARG A 73 -8.90 -2.94 2.81
N LEU A 74 -9.63 -3.67 3.65
CA LEU A 74 -9.11 -4.24 4.88
C LEU A 74 -8.95 -5.75 4.70
N LEU A 75 -7.73 -6.21 4.92
CA LEU A 75 -7.39 -7.62 4.91
C LEU A 75 -6.94 -8.04 6.31
N VAL A 76 -7.47 -9.16 6.80
CA VAL A 76 -7.12 -9.74 8.10
C VAL A 76 -6.33 -11.02 7.85
N ARG A 77 -5.19 -11.17 8.54
CA ARG A 77 -4.39 -12.39 8.45
C ARG A 77 -5.17 -13.57 9.06
N GLN A 78 -5.33 -14.64 8.31
CA GLN A 78 -5.91 -15.89 8.75
C GLN A 78 -5.01 -16.55 9.81
N GLY A 79 -5.60 -17.07 10.88
CA GLY A 79 -4.89 -17.64 12.03
C GLY A 79 -5.01 -16.81 13.30
N LYS A 80 -4.09 -16.99 14.27
CA LYS A 80 -4.26 -16.53 15.67
C LYS A 80 -3.58 -15.20 16.04
N GLN A 81 -3.26 -14.32 15.10
CA GLN A 81 -2.35 -13.20 15.41
C GLN A 81 -2.87 -11.78 15.10
N GLY A 82 -4.10 -11.65 14.61
CA GLY A 82 -4.82 -10.37 14.58
C GLY A 82 -4.17 -9.26 13.74
N GLN A 83 -3.19 -9.61 12.88
CA GLN A 83 -2.57 -8.63 11.99
C GLN A 83 -3.57 -8.19 10.92
N ARG A 84 -3.52 -6.90 10.62
CA ARG A 84 -4.38 -6.27 9.63
C ARG A 84 -3.53 -5.58 8.59
N LEU A 85 -3.96 -5.64 7.34
CA LEU A 85 -3.35 -4.95 6.23
C LEU A 85 -4.42 -4.08 5.58
N ILE A 86 -4.18 -2.77 5.59
CA ILE A 86 -4.96 -1.79 4.85
C ILE A 86 -4.29 -1.63 3.49
N VAL A 87 -5.06 -1.82 2.42
CA VAL A 87 -4.59 -1.59 1.05
C VAL A 87 -5.30 -0.37 0.49
N LEU A 88 -4.53 0.65 0.12
CA LEU A 88 -5.02 1.86 -0.51
C LEU A 88 -5.21 1.61 -2.01
N CYS A 89 -6.36 1.97 -2.53
CA CYS A 89 -6.78 1.82 -3.92
C CYS A 89 -7.16 3.22 -4.47
N PRO A 90 -7.14 3.43 -5.80
CA PRO A 90 -6.84 2.47 -6.86
C PRO A 90 -5.33 2.26 -7.05
N ILE A 91 -4.97 1.36 -7.96
CA ILE A 91 -3.64 1.34 -8.56
C ILE A 91 -3.32 2.74 -9.09
N VAL A 92 -2.35 3.41 -8.48
CA VAL A 92 -2.01 4.80 -8.78
C VAL A 92 -1.63 4.98 -10.24
N GLU A 93 -0.88 4.02 -10.83
CA GLU A 93 -0.53 4.05 -12.26
C GLU A 93 -1.75 4.06 -13.17
N ASN A 94 -2.73 3.18 -12.93
CA ASN A 94 -3.96 3.14 -13.73
C ASN A 94 -4.74 4.43 -13.59
N TRP A 95 -4.86 4.95 -12.36
CA TRP A 95 -5.53 6.21 -12.12
C TRP A 95 -4.84 7.39 -12.83
N LEU A 96 -3.51 7.44 -12.81
CA LEU A 96 -2.73 8.46 -13.53
C LEU A 96 -2.94 8.37 -15.04
N ILE A 97 -2.95 7.16 -15.61
CA ILE A 97 -3.24 6.93 -17.04
C ILE A 97 -4.64 7.42 -17.40
N ASP A 98 -5.65 7.04 -16.60
CA ASP A 98 -7.04 7.43 -16.82
C ASP A 98 -7.21 8.95 -16.74
N ARG A 99 -6.55 9.61 -15.78
CA ARG A 99 -6.59 11.07 -15.63
C ARG A 99 -5.87 11.79 -16.75
N ALA A 100 -4.72 11.30 -17.19
CA ALA A 100 -3.99 11.87 -18.32
C ALA A 100 -4.83 11.81 -19.61
N GLY A 101 -5.50 10.66 -19.86
CA GLY A 101 -6.43 10.50 -20.98
C GLY A 101 -7.60 11.50 -20.95
N GLN A 102 -8.16 11.77 -19.78
CA GLN A 102 -9.25 12.74 -19.61
C GLN A 102 -8.78 14.20 -19.73
N ALA A 103 -7.54 14.50 -19.31
CA ALA A 103 -6.99 15.85 -19.35
C ALA A 103 -6.48 16.27 -20.74
N SER A 104 -6.60 15.44 -21.78
CA SER A 104 -6.05 15.66 -23.13
C SER A 104 -4.54 15.95 -23.15
N VAL A 105 -3.83 15.59 -22.08
CA VAL A 105 -2.38 15.56 -22.05
C VAL A 105 -2.00 14.30 -22.81
N GLY A 106 -1.37 14.45 -23.98
CA GLY A 106 -1.09 13.34 -24.90
C GLY A 106 -0.51 12.10 -24.21
N SER A 107 -0.86 10.92 -24.74
CA SER A 107 -0.55 9.59 -24.18
C SER A 107 0.84 9.55 -23.54
N ILE A 108 0.89 9.50 -22.20
CA ILE A 108 2.15 9.30 -21.47
C ILE A 108 2.52 7.83 -21.67
N PRO A 109 3.66 7.52 -22.32
CA PRO A 109 4.06 6.14 -22.50
C PRO A 109 4.21 5.46 -21.13
N ARG A 110 3.66 4.25 -20.98
CA ARG A 110 3.75 3.42 -19.75
C ARG A 110 5.17 3.39 -19.18
N THR A 111 6.18 3.40 -20.05
CA THR A 111 7.61 3.42 -19.75
C THR A 111 8.07 4.59 -18.86
N ILE A 112 7.30 5.69 -18.77
CA ILE A 112 7.62 6.83 -17.91
C ILE A 112 7.08 6.62 -16.49
N ILE A 113 5.91 5.98 -16.35
CA ILE A 113 5.22 5.82 -15.07
C ILE A 113 5.82 4.67 -14.25
N SER A 114 6.42 3.68 -14.93
CA SER A 114 7.03 2.49 -14.30
C SER A 114 8.54 2.61 -14.04
N GLN A 115 9.16 3.78 -14.25
CA GLN A 115 10.56 3.99 -13.88
C GLN A 115 10.69 4.30 -12.38
N PRO A 116 11.59 3.63 -11.64
CA PRO A 116 11.88 4.03 -10.27
C PRO A 116 12.41 5.47 -10.29
N LEU A 117 11.81 6.33 -9.45
CA LEU A 117 12.29 7.69 -9.20
C LEU A 117 13.79 7.63 -8.93
N ARG A 118 14.60 8.17 -9.86
CA ARG A 118 16.03 8.34 -9.62
C ARG A 118 16.18 9.28 -8.43
N LYS A 119 16.87 8.80 -7.40
CA LYS A 119 17.40 9.67 -6.35
C LYS A 119 18.70 10.26 -6.89
N ASP A 120 18.67 11.56 -7.15
CA ASP A 120 19.89 12.38 -7.27
C ASP A 120 20.52 12.59 -5.88
#